data_AF-A0A9D7UH14-F1
#
_entry.id   AF-A0A9D7UH14-F1
#
_cell.length_a   1.000
_cell.length_b   1.000
_cell.length_c   1.000
_cell.angle_alpha   90.00
_cell.angle_beta   90.00
_cell.angle_gamma   90.00
#
_symmetry.space_group_name_H-M   'P 1'
#
loop_
_entity.id
_entity.type
_entity.pdbx_description
1 polymer ?
#
loop_
_entity_poly.entity_id
_entity_poly.type
_entity_poly.pdbx_seq_one_letter_code
_entity_poly.pdbx_strand_id
1 'polypeptide(L)'
;QYMDAQVSSGGGSASGEGWFAQPMGGARLELELTRKFSVDLCLDGGWWPGDSGGSTSVSVMVGFQWRPWDNVGFQIGFRQMFFTLDDEDELEYDGSIGGLMGALVLRF
;
A
#
# COMPACT_ATOMS: atom_id res chain seq x y z
N GLN A 1 -20.59 7.34 22.91
CA GLN A 1 -20.35 6.00 22.34
C GLN A 1 -18.99 6.04 21.70
N TYR A 2 -18.00 5.37 22.28
CA TYR A 2 -16.63 5.33 21.75
C TYR A 2 -16.57 4.23 20.67
N MET A 3 -16.18 4.58 19.46
CA MET A 3 -15.92 3.62 18.38
C MET A 3 -14.52 3.05 18.58
N ASP A 4 -14.43 1.75 18.85
CA ASP A 4 -13.19 0.97 18.84
C ASP A 4 -12.85 0.65 17.38
N ALA A 5 -11.83 1.32 16.84
CA ALA A 5 -11.32 1.04 15.50
C ALA A 5 -10.30 -0.10 15.60
N GLN A 6 -10.77 -1.33 15.42
CA GLN A 6 -9.91 -2.50 15.39
C GLN A 6 -9.19 -2.55 14.03
N VAL A 7 -7.93 -2.11 14.00
CA VAL A 7 -7.02 -2.28 12.86
C VAL A 7 -6.40 -3.67 12.99
N SER A 8 -6.89 -4.64 12.22
CA SER A 8 -6.23 -5.94 12.08
C SER A 8 -5.16 -5.84 11.00
N SER A 9 -3.90 -5.66 11.41
CA SER A 9 -2.76 -5.89 10.52
C SER A 9 -2.60 -7.40 10.33
N GLY A 10 -2.58 -7.86 9.07
CA GLY A 10 -2.25 -9.24 8.72
C GLY A 10 -0.95 -9.66 9.41
N GLY A 11 -1.00 -10.77 10.15
CA GLY A 11 0.12 -11.27 10.94
C GLY A 11 1.10 -12.07 10.08
N GLY A 12 2.37 -11.76 10.23
CA GLY A 12 3.48 -12.66 9.93
C GLY A 12 4.53 -12.49 11.02
N SER A 13 5.01 -13.59 11.60
CA SER A 13 5.96 -13.62 12.71
C SER A 13 7.17 -14.46 12.34
N ALA A 14 8.30 -13.81 12.09
CA ALA A 14 9.65 -14.39 12.18
C ALA A 14 10.66 -13.25 12.36
N SER A 15 11.55 -13.39 13.34
CA SER A 15 12.56 -12.39 13.69
C SER A 15 13.85 -12.62 12.89
N GLY A 16 14.11 -11.75 11.93
CA GLY A 16 15.41 -11.56 11.29
C GLY A 16 15.66 -10.05 11.15
N GLU A 17 16.83 -9.58 11.55
CA GLU A 17 17.24 -8.17 11.39
C GLU A 17 17.90 -8.02 10.01
N GLY A 18 17.10 -7.71 8.98
CA GLY A 18 17.58 -7.44 7.63
C GLY A 18 16.97 -6.15 7.09
N TRP A 19 17.79 -5.28 6.48
CA TRP A 19 17.30 -4.12 5.75
C TRP A 19 17.18 -4.46 4.27
N PHE A 20 15.98 -4.32 3.73
CA PHE A 20 15.69 -4.56 2.32
C PHE A 20 15.28 -3.24 1.67
N ALA A 21 15.92 -2.91 0.56
CA ALA A 21 15.50 -1.83 -0.32
C ALA A 21 15.41 -2.37 -1.74
N GLN A 22 14.29 -2.06 -2.38
CA GLN A 22 14.04 -2.45 -3.75
C GLN A 22 13.44 -1.29 -4.54
N PRO A 23 13.78 -1.15 -5.83
CA PRO A 23 13.08 -0.23 -6.70
C PRO A 23 11.62 -0.68 -6.83
N MET A 24 10.71 0.30 -6.81
CA MET A 24 9.29 0.06 -7.07
C MET A 24 8.84 0.88 -8.27
N GLY A 25 8.00 0.27 -9.09
CA GLY A 25 7.31 0.91 -10.21
C GLY A 25 5.84 0.52 -10.20
N GLY A 26 4.98 1.33 -10.80
CA GLY A 26 3.56 1.07 -10.76
C GLY A 26 2.77 1.83 -11.81
N ALA A 27 1.49 1.47 -11.89
CA ALA A 27 0.50 2.15 -12.69
C ALA A 27 -0.59 2.71 -11.78
N ARG A 28 -1.00 3.95 -12.05
CA ARG A 28 -2.15 4.58 -11.42
C ARG A 28 -3.21 4.87 -12.46
N LEU A 29 -4.44 4.49 -12.15
CA LEU A 29 -5.64 4.85 -12.89
C LEU A 29 -6.47 5.77 -12.01
N GLU A 30 -6.80 6.95 -12.52
CA GLU A 30 -7.74 7.88 -11.88
C GLU A 30 -9.02 7.93 -12.72
N LEU A 31 -10.16 7.66 -12.08
CA LEU A 31 -11.49 7.72 -12.68
C LEU A 31 -12.28 8.85 -12.03
N GLU A 32 -12.50 9.93 -12.77
CA GLU A 32 -13.37 11.03 -12.34
C GLU A 32 -14.84 10.65 -12.59
N LEU A 33 -15.60 10.39 -11.52
CA LEU A 33 -17.05 10.11 -11.65
C LEU A 33 -17.86 11.40 -11.75
N THR A 34 -17.46 12.41 -10.96
CA THR A 34 -18.06 13.74 -10.97
C THR A 34 -16.99 14.79 -10.70
N ARG A 35 -17.30 16.08 -10.89
CA ARG A 35 -16.39 17.18 -10.53
C ARG A 35 -15.90 17.14 -9.08
N LYS A 36 -16.62 16.44 -8.19
CA LYS A 36 -16.35 16.37 -6.75
C LYS A 36 -15.96 14.97 -6.29
N PHE A 37 -15.91 13.97 -7.16
CA PHE A 37 -15.64 12.59 -6.74
C PHE A 37 -14.80 11.84 -7.76
N SER A 38 -13.68 11.30 -7.30
CA SER A 38 -12.79 10.45 -8.10
C SER A 38 -12.48 9.15 -7.38
N VAL A 39 -12.17 8.13 -8.16
CA VAL A 39 -11.68 6.83 -7.69
C VAL A 39 -10.27 6.63 -8.23
N ASP A 40 -9.36 6.27 -7.35
CA ASP A 40 -7.98 5.96 -7.67
C ASP A 40 -7.75 4.46 -7.53
N LEU A 41 -7.17 3.83 -8.55
CA LEU A 41 -6.64 2.48 -8.49
C LEU A 41 -5.13 2.56 -8.72
N CYS A 42 -4.33 2.11 -7.75
CA CYS A 42 -2.88 2.01 -7.88
C CYS A 42 -2.46 0.54 -7.83
N LEU A 43 -1.59 0.15 -8.75
CA LEU A 43 -0.93 -1.15 -8.77
C LEU A 43 0.57 -0.90 -8.82
N ASP A 44 1.26 -1.24 -7.75
CA ASP A 44 2.71 -1.06 -7.64
C ASP A 44 3.37 -2.42 -7.45
N GLY A 45 4.55 -2.61 -8.02
CA GLY A 45 5.37 -3.79 -7.85
C GLY A 45 6.84 -3.43 -7.77
N GLY A 46 7.60 -4.27 -7.09
CA GLY A 46 9.04 -4.11 -6.96
C GLY A 46 9.70 -5.47 -6.91
N TRP A 47 10.90 -5.54 -7.45
CA TRP A 47 11.73 -6.73 -7.39
C TRP A 47 13.18 -6.31 -7.26
N TRP A 48 13.90 -6.99 -6.38
CA TRP A 48 15.34 -6.86 -6.23
C TRP A 48 15.98 -8.25 -6.13
N PRO A 49 16.81 -8.64 -7.11
CA PRO A 49 17.70 -9.77 -6.95
C PRO A 49 18.96 -9.30 -6.22
N GLY A 50 19.09 -9.61 -4.93
CA GLY A 50 20.31 -9.37 -4.15
C GLY A 50 21.24 -10.58 -4.14
N ASP A 51 22.54 -10.33 -3.99
CA ASP A 51 23.56 -11.38 -3.88
C ASP A 51 23.42 -12.22 -2.60
N SER A 52 22.67 -11.75 -1.60
CA SER A 52 22.45 -12.41 -0.30
C SER A 52 20.96 -12.66 -0.01
N GLY A 53 20.13 -12.74 -1.06
CA GLY A 53 18.68 -12.89 -0.92
C GLY A 53 17.88 -11.99 -1.87
N GLY A 54 16.74 -12.50 -2.31
CA GLY A 54 15.81 -11.82 -3.22
C GLY A 54 14.64 -11.18 -2.48
N SER A 55 14.05 -10.15 -3.07
CA SER A 55 12.78 -9.63 -2.57
C SER A 55 11.85 -9.27 -3.73
N THR A 56 10.58 -9.68 -3.60
CA THR A 56 9.52 -9.31 -4.54
C THR A 56 8.35 -8.73 -3.76
N SER A 57 7.72 -7.68 -4.28
CA SER A 57 6.48 -7.17 -3.71
C SER A 57 5.49 -6.76 -4.78
N VAL A 58 4.20 -6.91 -4.47
CA VAL A 58 3.09 -6.39 -5.25
C VAL A 58 2.11 -5.71 -4.31
N SER A 59 1.60 -4.56 -4.68
CA SER A 59 0.58 -3.87 -3.91
C SER A 59 -0.54 -3.33 -4.79
N VAL A 60 -1.74 -3.37 -4.24
CA VAL A 60 -2.94 -2.80 -4.82
C VAL A 60 -3.52 -1.79 -3.85
N MET A 61 -3.93 -0.64 -4.38
CA MET A 61 -4.60 0.41 -3.64
C MET A 61 -5.87 0.80 -4.35
N VAL A 62 -6.95 0.95 -3.59
CA VAL A 62 -8.17 1.61 -4.05
C VAL A 62 -8.42 2.81 -3.15
N GLY A 63 -8.58 3.98 -3.75
CA GLY A 63 -8.88 5.24 -3.08
C GLY A 63 -10.16 5.87 -3.62
N PHE A 64 -10.91 6.50 -2.73
CA PHE A 64 -12.05 7.35 -3.06
C PHE A 64 -11.74 8.74 -2.56
N GLN A 65 -11.80 9.71 -3.46
CA GLN A 65 -11.57 11.11 -3.12
C GLN A 65 -12.86 11.90 -3.29
N TRP A 66 -13.23 12.64 -2.27
CA TRP A 66 -14.34 13.60 -2.28
C TRP A 66 -13.81 15.02 -2.12
N ARG A 67 -14.19 15.90 -3.05
CA ARG A 67 -13.78 17.31 -3.12
C ARG A 67 -15.00 18.21 -2.86
N PRO A 68 -15.36 18.47 -1.59
CA PRO A 68 -16.48 19.36 -1.27
C PRO A 68 -16.25 20.80 -1.75
N TRP A 69 -14.99 21.26 -1.68
CA TRP A 69 -14.52 22.58 -2.11
C TRP A 69 -13.36 22.47 -3.09
N ASP A 70 -13.12 23.52 -3.89
CA ASP A 70 -12.10 23.49 -4.96
C ASP A 70 -10.66 23.34 -4.43
N ASN A 71 -10.41 23.75 -3.19
CA ASN A 71 -9.09 23.73 -2.55
C ASN A 71 -8.93 22.62 -1.49
N VAL A 72 -10.01 21.90 -1.16
CA VAL A 72 -10.02 20.94 -0.03
C VAL A 72 -10.71 19.65 -0.45
N GLY A 73 -9.99 18.54 -0.33
CA GLY A 73 -10.50 17.19 -0.54
C GLY A 73 -10.22 16.27 0.64
N PHE A 74 -11.04 15.24 0.75
CA PHE A 74 -10.85 14.10 1.64
C PHE A 74 -10.61 12.87 0.77
N GLN A 75 -9.65 12.04 1.14
CA GLN A 75 -9.41 10.77 0.49
C GLN A 75 -9.47 9.66 1.54
N ILE A 76 -10.22 8.61 1.23
CA ILE A 76 -10.23 7.36 1.99
C ILE A 76 -9.85 6.23 1.06
N GLY A 77 -9.05 5.28 1.53
CA GLY A 77 -8.66 4.16 0.69
C GLY A 77 -8.27 2.94 1.50
N PHE A 78 -8.04 1.87 0.77
CA PHE A 78 -7.49 0.64 1.28
C PHE A 78 -6.27 0.27 0.43
N ARG A 79 -5.18 -0.11 1.08
CA ARG A 79 -3.99 -0.67 0.42
C ARG A 79 -3.76 -2.07 0.95
N GLN A 80 -3.50 -2.99 0.04
CA GLN A 80 -3.00 -4.32 0.33
C GLN A 80 -1.63 -4.47 -0.34
N MET A 81 -0.64 -4.94 0.40
CA MET A 81 0.69 -5.26 -0.09
C MET A 81 0.98 -6.72 0.22
N PHE A 82 1.52 -7.43 -0.76
CA PHE A 82 2.05 -8.77 -0.67
C PHE A 82 3.54 -8.69 -0.95
N PHE A 83 4.33 -9.42 -0.17
CA PHE A 83 5.77 -9.45 -0.35
C PHE A 83 6.30 -10.84 -0.03
N THR A 84 7.32 -11.22 -0.78
CA THR A 84 8.08 -12.45 -0.61
C THR A 84 9.54 -12.04 -0.43
N LEU A 85 10.15 -12.56 0.63
CA LEU A 85 11.57 -12.37 0.94
C LEU A 85 12.23 -13.73 0.89
N ASP A 86 13.28 -13.84 0.08
CA ASP A 86 14.08 -15.05 -0.08
C ASP A 86 15.43 -14.81 0.61
N ASP A 87 15.81 -15.67 1.55
CA ASP A 87 17.15 -15.70 2.13
C ASP A 87 17.96 -16.89 1.58
N GLU A 88 19.28 -16.75 1.43
CA GLU A 88 20.14 -17.81 0.87
C GLU A 88 20.17 -19.08 1.74
N ASP A 89 19.91 -18.94 3.04
CA ASP A 89 19.92 -20.01 4.04
C ASP A 89 18.54 -20.70 4.22
N GLU A 90 17.77 -20.87 3.13
CA GLU A 90 16.50 -21.64 3.00
C GLU A 90 15.21 -21.02 3.56
N LEU A 91 15.20 -19.77 4.04
CA LEU A 91 14.00 -19.17 4.61
C LEU A 91 13.26 -18.28 3.61
N GLU A 92 12.23 -18.85 2.95
CA GLU A 92 11.25 -18.11 2.16
C GLU A 92 10.16 -17.56 3.09
N TYR A 93 10.00 -16.24 3.10
CA TYR A 93 9.01 -15.53 3.91
C TYR A 93 7.98 -14.84 3.05
N ASP A 94 6.74 -15.33 3.13
CA ASP A 94 5.57 -14.69 2.53
C ASP A 94 4.81 -13.87 3.56
N GLY A 95 4.64 -12.59 3.26
CA GLY A 95 3.92 -11.65 4.09
C GLY A 95 2.85 -10.88 3.31
N SER A 96 1.84 -10.42 4.04
CA SER A 96 0.93 -9.41 3.51
C SER A 96 0.58 -8.38 4.56
N ILE A 97 0.54 -7.11 4.15
CA ILE A 97 0.17 -5.98 5.00
C ILE A 97 -0.99 -5.26 4.31
N GLY A 98 -2.10 -5.13 5.03
CA GLY A 98 -3.30 -4.43 4.59
C GLY A 98 -3.66 -3.31 5.54
N GLY A 99 -4.15 -2.18 5.02
CA GLY A 99 -4.51 -1.04 5.86
C GLY A 99 -5.48 -0.07 5.21
N LEU A 100 -6.33 0.52 6.06
CA LEU A 100 -7.12 1.70 5.70
C LEU A 100 -6.26 2.95 5.74
N MET A 101 -6.51 3.86 4.83
CA MET A 101 -5.83 5.14 4.72
C MET A 101 -6.86 6.27 4.67
N GLY A 102 -6.56 7.36 5.37
CA GLY A 102 -7.31 8.60 5.31
C GLY A 102 -6.35 9.77 5.11
N ALA A 103 -6.68 10.66 4.18
CA ALA A 103 -5.85 11.84 3.89
C ALA A 103 -6.71 13.09 3.65
N LEU A 104 -6.15 14.24 4.03
CA LEU A 104 -6.63 15.56 3.64
C LEU A 104 -5.79 16.05 2.46
N VAL A 105 -6.46 16.50 1.40
CA VAL A 105 -5.81 16.98 0.17
C VAL A 105 -6.04 18.49 0.08
N LEU A 106 -4.97 19.27 0.10
CA LEU A 106 -4.99 20.72 -0.10
C LEU A 106 -4.42 21.07 -1.49
N ARG A 107 -5.15 21.88 -2.25
CA ARG A 107 -4.73 22.35 -3.58
C ARG A 107 -4.59 23.88 -3.60
N PHE A 108 -3.46 24.35 -4.10
CA PHE A 108 -3.10 25.76 -4.26
C PHE A 108 -3.12 26.16 -5.73
#